data_AF-A0A0V0SPM9-F1
#
_entry.id   AF-A0A0V0SPM9-F1
#
_cell.length_a   1.000
_cell.length_b   1.000
_cell.length_c   1.000
_cell.angle_alpha   90.00
_cell.angle_beta   90.00
_cell.angle_gamma   90.00
#
_symmetry.space_group_name_H-M   'P 1'
#
loop_
_entity.id
_entity.type
_entity.pdbx_description
1 polymer ?
#
loop_
_entity_poly.entity_id
_entity_poly.type
_entity_poly.pdbx_seq_one_letter_code
_entity_poly.pdbx_strand_id
1 'polypeptide(L)' 'MGREVGSSLFCFDRQLTLVSYIPKRKKCVLLLSTMHHDDAVNEDQEGKPDI' A
#
# COMPACT_ATOMS: atom_id res chain seq x y z
N MET A 1 15.27 8.65 9.15
CA MET A 1 14.72 9.07 7.85
C MET A 1 13.23 8.74 7.82
N GLY A 2 12.39 9.59 7.23
CA GLY A 2 10.96 9.34 7.09
C GLY A 2 10.63 8.79 5.70
N ARG A 3 9.52 8.05 5.57
CA ARG A 3 9.05 7.52 4.28
C ARG A 3 8.59 8.64 3.34
N GLU A 4 8.82 8.44 2.04
CA GLU A 4 8.49 9.42 1.00
C GLU A 4 6.98 9.52 0.74
N VAL A 5 6.50 10.70 0.36
CA VAL A 5 5.10 10.88 -0.05
C VAL A 5 4.88 10.13 -1.36
N GLY A 6 3.76 9.41 -1.46
CA GLY A 6 3.47 8.52 -2.59
C GLY A 6 4.08 7.13 -2.43
N SER A 7 4.92 6.89 -1.41
CA SER A 7 5.51 5.55 -1.19
C SER A 7 4.53 4.58 -0.53
N SER A 8 4.63 3.33 -0.95
CA SER A 8 3.86 2.19 -0.42
C SER A 8 4.82 1.13 0.13
N LEU A 9 4.40 0.42 1.18
CA LEU A 9 5.08 -0.78 1.68
C LEU A 9 4.04 -1.88 1.80
N PHE A 10 4.40 -3.06 1.34
CA PHE A 10 3.54 -4.23 1.29
C PHE A 10 4.10 -5.32 2.21
N CYS A 11 3.24 -5.97 2.97
CA CYS A 11 3.55 -7.14 3.77
C CYS A 11 2.52 -8.22 3.46
N PHE A 12 3.00 -9.39 3.07
CA PHE A 12 2.18 -10.52 2.68
C PHE A 12 2.32 -11.64 3.71
N ASP A 13 1.22 -12.09 4.29
CA ASP A 13 1.17 -13.25 5.18
C ASP A 13 0.05 -14.19 4.75
N ARG A 14 0.40 -15.34 4.19
CA ARG A 14 -0.53 -16.39 3.72
C ARG A 14 -1.66 -15.85 2.83
N GLN A 15 -2.77 -15.41 3.42
CA GLN A 15 -3.97 -14.88 2.74
C GLN A 15 -4.21 -13.40 2.99
N LEU A 16 -3.27 -12.73 3.67
CA LEU A 16 -3.39 -11.36 4.12
C LEU A 16 -2.36 -10.49 3.40
N THR A 17 -2.83 -9.36 2.89
CA THR A 17 -2.00 -8.31 2.31
C THR A 17 -2.19 -7.05 3.13
N LEU A 18 -1.14 -6.64 3.85
CA LEU A 18 -1.09 -5.37 4.57
C LEU A 18 -0.32 -4.35 3.76
N VAL A 19 -0.91 -3.17 3.57
CA VAL A 19 -0.29 -2.08 2.84
C VAL A 19 -0.29 -0.81 3.65
N SER A 20 0.88 -0.18 3.67
CA SER A 20 1.12 1.08 4.34
C SER A 20 1.46 2.13 3.30
N TYR A 21 0.55 3.07 3.07
CA TYR A 21 0.68 4.13 2.07
C TYR A 21 0.84 5.50 2.72
N ILE A 22 1.74 6.34 2.18
CA ILE A 22 1.99 7.70 2.66
C ILE A 22 1.40 8.72 1.66
N PRO A 23 0.11 9.12 1.78
CA PRO A 23 -0.50 10.05 0.83
C PRO A 23 0.02 11.49 0.96
N LYS A 24 0.52 11.88 2.13
CA LYS A 24 1.11 13.19 2.40
C LYS A 24 2.06 13.13 3.59
N ARG A 25 2.96 14.12 3.73
CA ARG A 25 3.94 14.15 4.84
C ARG A 25 3.22 13.96 6.18
N LYS A 26 3.77 13.08 7.02
CA LYS A 26 3.25 12.75 8.37
C LYS A 26 1.83 12.16 8.39
N LYS A 27 1.33 11.63 7.27
CA LYS A 27 0.08 10.86 7.23
C LYS A 27 0.36 9.49 6.64
N CYS A 28 -0.25 8.47 7.23
CA CYS A 28 -0.15 7.09 6.83
C CYS A 28 -1.57 6.51 6.76
N VAL A 29 -1.84 5.73 5.71
CA VAL A 29 -3.03 4.91 5.56
C VAL A 29 -2.59 3.45 5.65
N LEU A 30 -3.29 2.65 6.44
CA LEU A 30 -3.05 1.22 6.57
C LEU A 30 -4.27 0.49 6.03
N LEU A 31 -4.06 -0.39 5.04
CA LEU A 31 -5.08 -1.29 4.49
C LEU A 31 -4.67 -2.72 4.77
N LEU A 32 -5.60 -3.54 5.24
CA LEU A 32 -5.44 -4.99 5.36
C LEU A 32 -6.52 -5.64 4.50
N SER A 33 -6.11 -6.38 3.49
CA SER A 33 -7.00 -7.17 2.64
C SER A 33 -6.78 -8.65 2.88
N THR A 34 -7.87 -9.42 2.82
CA THR A 34 -7.87 -10.89 2.92
C THR A 34 -8.22 -11.54 1.57
N MET A 35 -8.39 -10.74 0.50
CA MET A 35 -8.88 -11.19 -0.81
C MET A 35 -7.88 -10.94 -1.94
N HIS A 36 -7.08 -9.87 -1.91
CA HIS A 36 -6.09 -9.59 -2.94
C HIS A 36 -4.74 -10.23 -2.60
N HIS A 37 -4.43 -11.33 -3.28
CA HIS A 37 -3.17 -12.09 -3.14
C HIS A 37 -2.10 -11.63 -4.16
N ASP A 38 -2.38 -10.59 -4.92
CA ASP A 38 -1.46 -10.03 -5.93
C ASP A 38 -1.09 -8.58 -5.55
N ASP A 39 0.16 -8.21 -5.81
CA ASP A 39 0.76 -6.91 -5.56
C ASP A 39 0.46 -5.89 -6.67
N ALA A 40 -0.65 -6.07 -7.38
CA ALA A 40 -1.02 -5.26 -8.53
C ALA A 40 -1.20 -3.78 -8.10
N VAL A 41 -0.22 -2.94 -8.45
CA VAL A 41 -0.34 -1.49 -8.35
C VAL A 41 -0.88 -1.02 -9.70
N ASN A 42 -2.05 -0.39 -9.68
CA ASN A 42 -2.66 0.15 -10.89
C ASN A 42 -1.81 1.34 -11.39
N GLU A 43 -1.05 1.16 -12.49
CA GLU A 43 -0.17 2.20 -13.06
C GLU A 43 -0.94 3.47 -13.45
N ASP A 44 -2.25 3.36 -13.67
CA ASP A 44 -3.14 4.49 -14.01
C ASP A 44 -3.50 5.37 -12.80
N GLN A 45 -3.23 4.93 -11.57
CA GLN A 45 -3.63 5.62 -10.34
C GLN A 45 -2.48 6.28 -9.56
N GLU A 46 -1.58 7.03 -10.19
CA GLU A 46 -0.60 7.89 -9.47
C GLU A 46 0.05 7.24 -8.20
N GLY A 47 0.40 5.94 -8.26
CA GLY A 47 1.02 5.22 -7.15
C GLY A 47 0.10 4.81 -5.99
N LYS A 48 -1.24 4.88 -6.15
CA LYS A 48 -2.19 4.33 -5.18
C LYS A 48 -2.24 2.81 -5.32
N PRO A 49 -2.18 2.07 -4.20
CA PRO A 49 -2.30 0.62 -4.25
C PRO A 49 -3.75 0.19 -4.56
N ASP A 50 -3.90 -0.83 -5.41
CA ASP A 50 -5.18 -1.48 -5.76
C ASP A 50 -5.35 -2.68 -4.79
N ILE A 51 -6.20 -2.53 -3.77
CA ILE A 51 -6.38 -3.46 -2.63
C ILE A 51 -7.84 -3.49 -2.18
#